data_AF-A0A9P2G906-F1
#
_entry.id   AF-A0A9P2G906-F1
#
_cell.length_a   1.000
_cell.length_b   1.000
_cell.length_c   1.000
_cell.angle_alpha   90.00
_cell.angle_beta   90.00
_cell.angle_gamma   90.00
#
_symmetry.space_group_name_H-M   'P 1'
#
loop_
_entity.id
_entity.type
_entity.pdbx_description
1 polymer ?
#
loop_
_entity_poly.entity_id
_entity_poly.type
_entity_poly.pdbx_seq_one_letter_code
_entity_poly.pdbx_strand_id
1 'polypeptide(L)'
;MDYVEVVNNTNGNASFEVKYLLGGKPITETSPSINSSKIRRIDLPCNAESITVDIYIILPDGKTKQIYHDAFKNAQQSCYEIKGSFKNPQCSKIDCSSLKATDWIDVRNKSQYAPIKLEAIYIIQGVGNKDESNIIKPGRSGALILPRNAGKVQFKIYMEDIHAPEQDFDVIHIEYFYHPFNVCFEVNGVLPYPFCDKVPCPQCNVSNNPPSSPGQSCCHCCCCCHMYSKNQLPLYNQSLYCKN
;
A
#
# COMPACT_ATOMS: atom_id res chain seq x y z
N MET A 1 13.71 -10.40 -12.34
CA MET A 1 13.93 -10.39 -10.89
C MET A 1 12.94 -11.38 -10.30
N ASP A 2 13.49 -12.38 -9.64
CA ASP A 2 12.76 -13.50 -9.08
C ASP A 2 12.36 -13.19 -7.65
N TYR A 3 11.28 -13.79 -7.18
CA TYR A 3 10.73 -13.46 -5.87
C TYR A 3 9.78 -14.54 -5.38
N VAL A 4 9.59 -14.54 -4.08
CA VAL A 4 8.53 -15.29 -3.39
C VAL A 4 7.53 -14.31 -2.83
N GLU A 5 6.26 -14.50 -3.15
CA GLU A 5 5.19 -13.61 -2.72
C GLU A 5 4.03 -14.40 -2.11
N VAL A 6 3.54 -13.95 -0.95
CA VAL A 6 2.48 -14.64 -0.20
C VAL A 6 1.36 -13.66 0.13
N VAL A 7 0.16 -13.96 -0.34
CA VAL A 7 -1.08 -13.27 0.03
C VAL A 7 -1.76 -14.00 1.17
N ASN A 8 -2.11 -13.27 2.23
CA ASN A 8 -2.90 -13.80 3.33
C ASN A 8 -4.36 -13.34 3.23
N ASN A 9 -5.23 -14.21 2.72
CA ASN A 9 -6.68 -14.04 2.67
C ASN A 9 -7.40 -14.80 3.80
N THR A 10 -6.73 -15.05 4.93
CA THR A 10 -7.35 -15.59 6.14
C THR A 10 -7.79 -14.48 7.10
N ASN A 11 -8.54 -14.85 8.15
CA ASN A 11 -8.85 -13.97 9.27
C ASN A 11 -7.76 -13.94 10.37
N GLY A 12 -6.60 -14.55 10.13
CA GLY A 12 -5.45 -14.54 11.04
C GLY A 12 -4.24 -13.82 10.44
N ASN A 13 -3.14 -13.80 11.18
CA ASN A 13 -1.86 -13.33 10.70
C ASN A 13 -1.03 -14.49 10.16
N ALA A 14 -0.15 -14.22 9.20
CA ALA A 14 0.75 -15.20 8.61
C ALA A 14 2.18 -14.67 8.54
N SER A 15 3.13 -15.54 8.26
CA SER A 15 4.49 -15.16 7.87
C SER A 15 5.04 -16.21 6.93
N PHE A 16 6.13 -15.91 6.24
CA PHE A 16 6.85 -16.92 5.49
C PHE A 16 8.35 -16.71 5.58
N GLU A 17 9.06 -17.78 5.35
CA GLU A 17 10.51 -17.83 5.33
C GLU A 17 10.97 -18.37 3.98
N VAL A 18 12.03 -17.77 3.45
CA VAL A 18 12.70 -18.21 2.24
C VAL A 18 14.15 -18.51 2.60
N LYS A 19 14.55 -19.77 2.41
CA LYS A 19 15.94 -20.19 2.56
C LYS A 19 16.51 -20.48 1.18
N TYR A 20 17.76 -20.10 0.93
CA TYR A 20 18.43 -20.35 -0.34
C TYR A 20 19.95 -20.36 -0.18
N LEU A 21 20.65 -20.88 -1.19
CA LEU A 21 22.10 -20.81 -1.29
C LEU A 21 22.49 -19.67 -2.25
N LEU A 22 23.45 -18.84 -1.83
CA LEU A 22 24.06 -17.81 -2.67
C LEU A 22 25.56 -18.07 -2.75
N GLY A 23 26.03 -18.57 -3.90
CA GLY A 23 27.43 -19.01 -4.06
C GLY A 23 27.80 -20.09 -3.02
N GLY A 24 26.88 -21.01 -2.73
CA GLY A 24 27.05 -22.08 -1.74
C GLY A 24 26.85 -21.68 -0.28
N LYS A 25 26.62 -20.39 0.03
CA LYS A 25 26.36 -19.93 1.41
C LYS A 25 24.85 -19.94 1.70
N PRO A 26 24.40 -20.54 2.80
CA PRO A 26 22.99 -20.50 3.18
C PRO A 26 22.59 -19.09 3.63
N ILE A 27 21.46 -18.63 3.12
CA ILE A 27 20.78 -17.41 3.50
C ILE A 27 19.35 -17.76 3.88
N THR A 28 18.87 -17.14 4.96
CA THR A 28 17.49 -17.25 5.42
C THR A 28 16.92 -15.85 5.55
N GLU A 29 15.78 -15.61 4.91
CA GLU A 29 15.03 -14.37 5.02
C GLU A 29 13.62 -14.68 5.53
N THR A 30 13.19 -13.96 6.56
CA THR A 30 11.86 -14.13 7.16
C THR A 30 11.05 -12.87 6.94
N SER A 31 9.81 -13.02 6.48
CA SER A 31 8.90 -11.90 6.33
C SER A 31 8.45 -11.37 7.69
N PRO A 32 8.15 -10.06 7.81
CA PRO A 32 7.29 -9.56 8.89
C PRO A 32 5.90 -10.24 8.86
N SER A 33 5.11 -10.03 9.92
CA SER A 33 3.71 -10.47 9.95
C SER A 33 2.92 -9.94 8.75
N ILE A 34 2.25 -10.85 8.06
CA ILE A 34 1.27 -10.61 7.00
C ILE A 34 -0.11 -10.60 7.67
N ASN A 35 -0.63 -9.41 7.94
CA ASN A 35 -1.99 -9.29 8.46
C ASN A 35 -3.03 -9.74 7.41
N SER A 36 -4.26 -9.98 7.85
CA SER A 36 -5.38 -10.32 6.96
C SER A 36 -5.51 -9.35 5.78
N SER A 37 -5.77 -9.91 4.60
CA SER A 37 -5.91 -9.19 3.32
C SER A 37 -4.67 -8.41 2.88
N LYS A 38 -3.49 -8.79 3.39
CA LYS A 38 -2.20 -8.22 2.99
C LYS A 38 -1.35 -9.24 2.25
N ILE A 39 -0.30 -8.71 1.63
CA ILE A 39 0.68 -9.46 0.85
C ILE A 39 2.08 -9.09 1.33
N ARG A 40 3.02 -10.03 1.22
CA ARG A 40 4.44 -9.77 1.43
C ARG A 40 5.28 -10.50 0.40
N ARG A 41 6.43 -9.90 0.08
CA ARG A 41 7.40 -10.41 -0.88
C ARG A 41 8.80 -10.50 -0.26
N ILE A 42 9.55 -11.53 -0.64
CA ILE A 42 11.00 -11.64 -0.48
C ILE A 42 11.60 -11.76 -1.87
N ASP A 43 12.55 -10.88 -2.19
CA ASP A 43 13.25 -10.89 -3.47
C ASP A 43 14.32 -11.98 -3.47
N LEU A 44 14.48 -12.67 -4.60
CA LEU A 44 15.50 -13.67 -4.80
C LEU A 44 16.61 -13.11 -5.71
N PRO A 45 17.89 -13.19 -5.30
CA PRO A 45 19.02 -12.94 -6.20
C PRO A 45 18.98 -13.90 -7.40
N CYS A 46 19.38 -13.44 -8.59
CA CYS A 46 19.32 -14.25 -9.83
C CYS A 46 20.17 -15.54 -9.77
N ASN A 47 21.18 -15.57 -8.91
CA ASN A 47 22.08 -16.70 -8.68
C ASN A 47 21.76 -17.46 -7.38
N ALA A 48 20.57 -17.24 -6.81
CA ALA A 48 20.09 -18.05 -5.69
C ALA A 48 19.70 -19.45 -6.17
N GLU A 49 20.12 -20.46 -5.41
CA GLU A 49 19.91 -21.88 -5.71
C GLU A 49 19.35 -22.61 -4.48
N SER A 50 18.76 -23.78 -4.70
CA SER A 50 18.21 -24.64 -3.64
C SER A 50 17.27 -23.88 -2.70
N ILE A 51 16.23 -23.28 -3.27
CA ILE A 51 15.30 -22.41 -2.57
C ILE A 51 14.23 -23.25 -1.89
N THR A 52 13.95 -22.97 -0.62
CA THR A 52 12.80 -23.51 0.12
C THR A 52 11.94 -22.38 0.64
N VAL A 53 10.62 -22.53 0.53
CA VAL A 53 9.62 -21.59 1.01
C VAL A 53 8.76 -22.28 2.05
N ASP A 54 8.83 -21.79 3.29
CA ASP A 54 8.00 -22.26 4.39
C ASP A 54 7.00 -21.17 4.76
N ILE A 55 5.70 -21.49 4.73
CA ILE A 55 4.62 -20.54 5.04
C ILE A 55 3.95 -20.95 6.34
N TYR A 56 3.75 -19.98 7.22
CA TYR A 56 3.22 -20.17 8.57
C TYR A 56 1.97 -19.34 8.81
N ILE A 57 1.03 -19.89 9.58
CA ILE A 57 -0.02 -19.10 10.25
C ILE A 57 0.44 -18.77 11.67
N ILE A 58 0.13 -17.58 12.15
CA ILE A 58 0.36 -17.13 13.52
C ILE A 58 -0.93 -17.32 14.31
N LEU A 59 -0.87 -18.20 15.31
CA LEU A 59 -1.99 -18.53 16.18
C LEU A 59 -2.22 -17.43 17.24
N PRO A 60 -3.41 -17.36 17.87
CA PRO A 60 -3.72 -16.35 18.90
C PRO A 60 -2.78 -16.37 20.12
N ASP A 61 -2.14 -17.49 20.41
CA ASP A 61 -1.14 -17.64 21.49
C ASP A 61 0.27 -17.16 21.06
N GLY A 62 0.41 -16.60 19.86
CA GLY A 62 1.66 -16.13 19.29
C GLY A 62 2.52 -17.21 18.64
N LYS A 63 2.14 -18.49 18.73
CA LYS A 63 2.90 -19.58 18.11
C LYS A 63 2.66 -19.63 16.61
N THR A 64 3.67 -20.07 15.86
CA THR A 64 3.55 -20.32 14.43
C THR A 64 3.23 -21.78 14.16
N LYS A 65 2.42 -22.04 13.13
CA LYS A 65 2.19 -23.38 12.59
C LYS A 65 2.48 -23.34 11.10
N GLN A 66 3.33 -24.23 10.62
CA GLN A 66 3.60 -24.36 9.19
C GLN A 66 2.35 -24.91 8.48
N ILE A 67 1.99 -24.28 7.38
CA ILE A 67 0.80 -24.61 6.58
C ILE A 67 1.13 -24.94 5.13
N TYR A 68 2.36 -24.63 4.69
CA TYR A 68 2.83 -24.93 3.35
C TYR A 68 4.35 -25.09 3.32
N HIS A 69 4.81 -25.85 2.34
CA HIS A 69 6.21 -26.01 1.99
C HIS A 69 6.32 -26.10 0.47
N ASP A 70 7.22 -25.33 -0.13
CA ASP A 70 7.64 -25.51 -1.51
C ASP A 70 9.16 -25.52 -1.59
N ALA A 71 9.70 -26.17 -2.62
CA ALA A 71 11.13 -26.21 -2.88
C ALA A 71 11.39 -26.20 -4.39
N PHE A 72 12.35 -25.40 -4.81
CA PHE A 72 12.73 -25.28 -6.21
C PHE A 72 14.21 -24.95 -6.39
N LYS A 73 14.78 -25.42 -7.50
CA LYS A 73 16.23 -25.44 -7.68
C LYS A 73 16.85 -24.07 -7.96
N ASN A 74 16.20 -23.26 -8.79
CA ASN A 74 16.73 -21.99 -9.28
C ASN A 74 15.77 -20.85 -8.95
N ALA A 75 16.30 -19.64 -8.75
CA ALA A 75 15.49 -18.45 -8.56
C ALA A 75 14.44 -18.32 -9.68
N GLN A 76 13.18 -18.14 -9.29
CA GLN A 76 12.04 -17.93 -10.18
C GLN A 76 10.96 -17.14 -9.42
N GLN A 77 9.99 -16.60 -10.15
CA GLN A 77 8.78 -16.04 -9.53
C GLN A 77 7.92 -17.17 -8.95
N SER A 78 7.50 -17.04 -7.70
CA SER A 78 6.61 -18.01 -7.06
C SER A 78 5.65 -17.30 -6.12
N CYS A 79 4.36 -17.47 -6.40
CA CYS A 79 3.28 -16.80 -5.69
C CYS A 79 2.40 -17.80 -4.97
N TYR A 80 1.99 -17.46 -3.75
CA TYR A 80 1.18 -18.31 -2.90
C TYR A 80 0.02 -17.52 -2.30
N GLU A 81 -1.08 -18.22 -2.10
CA GLU A 81 -2.28 -17.65 -1.47
C GLU A 81 -2.68 -18.51 -0.28
N ILE A 82 -2.96 -17.87 0.84
CA ILE A 82 -3.51 -18.48 2.04
C ILE A 82 -4.99 -18.13 2.14
N LYS A 83 -5.86 -19.13 2.20
CA LYS A 83 -7.32 -19.01 2.34
C LYS A 83 -7.82 -19.73 3.59
N GLY A 84 -9.09 -19.50 3.92
CA GLY A 84 -9.77 -20.13 5.04
C GLY A 84 -9.67 -19.30 6.31
N SER A 85 -9.56 -19.97 7.45
CA SER A 85 -9.45 -19.32 8.77
C SER A 85 -8.13 -19.64 9.42
N PHE A 86 -7.74 -18.88 10.46
CA PHE A 86 -6.53 -19.20 11.23
C PHE A 86 -6.57 -20.60 11.88
N LYS A 87 -7.75 -21.17 12.08
CA LYS A 87 -7.93 -22.55 12.62
C LYS A 87 -7.72 -23.61 11.54
N ASN A 88 -8.26 -23.36 10.35
CA ASN A 88 -8.19 -24.26 9.19
C ASN A 88 -7.66 -23.50 7.96
N PRO A 89 -6.36 -23.12 7.97
CA PRO A 89 -5.77 -22.44 6.84
C PRO A 89 -5.47 -23.43 5.72
N GLN A 90 -5.66 -22.99 4.48
CA GLN A 90 -5.21 -23.71 3.30
C GLN A 90 -4.31 -22.79 2.50
N CYS A 91 -3.19 -23.31 2.03
CA CYS A 91 -2.29 -22.55 1.17
C CYS A 91 -2.05 -23.31 -0.13
N SER A 92 -1.95 -22.57 -1.23
CA SER A 92 -1.66 -23.12 -2.54
C SER A 92 -0.76 -22.17 -3.32
N LYS A 93 0.10 -22.74 -4.17
CA LYS A 93 0.78 -21.99 -5.22
C LYS A 93 -0.25 -21.51 -6.24
N ILE A 94 -0.11 -20.27 -6.68
CA ILE A 94 -1.00 -19.61 -7.65
C ILE A 94 -0.16 -18.97 -8.76
N ASP A 95 -0.81 -18.66 -9.87
CA ASP A 95 -0.19 -17.85 -10.91
C ASP A 95 0.06 -16.43 -10.37
N CYS A 96 1.29 -15.93 -10.49
CA CYS A 96 1.62 -14.58 -10.08
C CYS A 96 0.82 -13.50 -10.81
N SER A 97 0.33 -13.76 -12.02
CA SER A 97 -0.54 -12.85 -12.78
C SER A 97 -1.96 -12.73 -12.19
N SER A 98 -2.38 -13.69 -11.35
CA SER A 98 -3.68 -13.65 -10.68
C SER A 98 -3.72 -12.70 -9.47
N LEU A 99 -2.55 -12.22 -9.04
CA LEU A 99 -2.42 -11.25 -7.97
C LEU A 99 -2.69 -9.84 -8.50
N LYS A 100 -3.31 -8.99 -7.67
CA LYS A 100 -3.62 -7.60 -8.05
C LYS A 100 -2.36 -6.92 -8.60
N ALA A 101 -2.47 -6.30 -9.77
CA ALA A 101 -1.31 -5.76 -10.47
C ALA A 101 -0.70 -4.52 -9.81
N THR A 102 -1.42 -3.83 -8.93
CA THR A 102 -1.02 -2.54 -8.36
C THR A 102 -1.35 -2.39 -6.88
N ASP A 103 -0.54 -1.61 -6.18
CA ASP A 103 -0.80 -1.01 -4.88
C ASP A 103 -0.76 0.53 -5.01
N TRP A 104 -0.99 1.28 -3.93
CA TRP A 104 -0.99 2.74 -4.00
C TRP A 104 -0.45 3.42 -2.75
N ILE A 105 0.05 4.64 -2.89
CA ILE A 105 0.43 5.54 -1.80
C ILE A 105 -0.47 6.77 -1.90
N ASP A 106 -1.28 7.04 -0.89
CA ASP A 106 -2.15 8.24 -0.84
C ASP A 106 -1.58 9.26 0.15
N VAL A 107 -1.62 10.53 -0.23
CA VAL A 107 -1.16 11.63 0.62
C VAL A 107 -2.22 12.71 0.63
N ARG A 108 -2.61 13.12 1.84
CA ARG A 108 -3.47 14.26 2.07
C ARG A 108 -2.64 15.48 2.43
N ASN A 109 -2.76 16.52 1.61
CA ASN A 109 -2.21 17.84 1.91
C ASN A 109 -3.17 18.57 2.87
N LYS A 110 -2.81 18.64 4.14
CA LYS A 110 -3.50 19.43 5.18
C LYS A 110 -2.76 20.73 5.51
N SER A 111 -1.67 21.05 4.82
CA SER A 111 -1.03 22.36 4.97
C SER A 111 -2.02 23.48 4.62
N GLN A 112 -1.76 24.67 5.15
CA GLN A 112 -2.66 25.81 4.97
C GLN A 112 -2.48 26.48 3.60
N TYR A 113 -1.24 26.56 3.11
CA TYR A 113 -0.89 27.37 1.93
C TYR A 113 0.01 26.68 0.92
N ALA A 114 0.80 25.66 1.32
CA ALA A 114 1.86 25.11 0.49
C ALA A 114 1.37 23.89 -0.31
N PRO A 115 1.35 23.94 -1.64
CA PRO A 115 1.16 22.75 -2.46
C PRO A 115 2.26 21.72 -2.24
N ILE A 116 1.94 20.45 -2.52
CA ILE A 116 2.88 19.34 -2.44
C ILE A 116 2.90 18.55 -3.75
N LYS A 117 3.96 17.79 -3.99
CA LYS A 117 4.02 16.77 -5.05
C LYS A 117 4.67 15.50 -4.54
N LEU A 118 4.36 14.38 -5.17
CA LEU A 118 4.83 13.06 -4.81
C LEU A 118 5.76 12.53 -5.90
N GLU A 119 6.81 11.81 -5.49
CA GLU A 119 7.67 11.05 -6.38
C GLU A 119 7.87 9.65 -5.81
N ALA A 120 7.82 8.63 -6.66
CA ALA A 120 8.26 7.29 -6.34
C ALA A 120 9.29 6.83 -7.37
N ILE A 121 10.47 6.46 -6.90
CA ILE A 121 11.51 5.80 -7.69
C ILE A 121 11.54 4.34 -7.26
N TYR A 122 11.47 3.41 -8.21
CA TYR A 122 11.40 1.98 -7.90
C TYR A 122 11.98 1.11 -9.01
N ILE A 123 12.20 -0.17 -8.73
CA ILE A 123 12.78 -1.12 -9.68
C ILE A 123 11.75 -2.16 -10.07
N ILE A 124 11.56 -2.37 -11.37
CA ILE A 124 10.83 -3.51 -11.91
C ILE A 124 11.81 -4.30 -12.78
N GLN A 125 12.02 -5.57 -12.44
CA GLN A 125 12.88 -6.47 -13.23
C GLN A 125 14.31 -5.93 -13.49
N GLY A 126 14.86 -5.14 -12.56
CA GLY A 126 16.19 -4.54 -12.69
C GLY A 126 16.21 -3.20 -13.44
N VAL A 127 15.08 -2.75 -13.97
CA VAL A 127 14.92 -1.44 -14.61
C VAL A 127 14.41 -0.44 -13.58
N GLY A 128 15.09 0.70 -13.47
CA GLY A 128 14.65 1.83 -12.66
C GLY A 128 13.49 2.57 -13.33
N ASN A 129 12.44 2.84 -12.57
CA ASN A 129 11.25 3.57 -12.99
C ASN A 129 11.02 4.74 -12.02
N LYS A 130 10.32 5.75 -12.50
CA LYS A 130 9.95 6.94 -11.72
C LYS A 130 8.53 7.33 -12.08
N ASP A 131 7.69 7.49 -11.05
CA ASP A 131 6.35 8.04 -11.16
C ASP A 131 6.23 9.31 -10.31
N GLU A 132 5.48 10.29 -10.82
CA GLU A 132 5.23 11.57 -10.15
C GLU A 132 3.74 11.88 -10.13
N SER A 133 3.30 12.57 -9.07
CA SER A 133 1.93 13.10 -9.02
C SER A 133 1.86 14.47 -9.68
N ASN A 134 0.64 14.87 -10.06
CA ASN A 134 0.33 16.28 -10.23
C ASN A 134 0.52 17.05 -8.90
N ILE A 135 0.60 18.38 -8.97
CA ILE A 135 0.62 19.24 -7.78
C ILE A 135 -0.68 19.09 -6.99
N ILE A 136 -0.55 18.78 -5.70
CA ILE A 136 -1.64 18.58 -4.75
C ILE A 136 -1.78 19.85 -3.92
N LYS A 137 -2.85 20.62 -4.17
CA LYS A 137 -3.15 21.86 -3.46
C LYS A 137 -3.50 21.61 -1.97
N PRO A 138 -3.35 22.62 -1.10
CA PRO A 138 -3.87 22.60 0.26
C PRO A 138 -5.31 22.09 0.35
N GLY A 139 -5.57 21.22 1.33
CA GLY A 139 -6.87 20.59 1.54
C GLY A 139 -7.27 19.57 0.48
N ARG A 140 -6.35 19.08 -0.37
CA ARG A 140 -6.58 18.01 -1.36
C ARG A 140 -5.77 16.75 -1.04
N SER A 141 -6.12 15.64 -1.70
CA SER A 141 -5.35 14.40 -1.66
C SER A 141 -4.87 14.07 -3.07
N GLY A 142 -3.75 13.36 -3.14
CA GLY A 142 -3.25 12.75 -4.37
C GLY A 142 -2.58 11.43 -4.07
N ALA A 143 -2.52 10.56 -5.08
CA ALA A 143 -1.98 9.22 -4.91
C ALA A 143 -1.06 8.84 -6.07
N LEU A 144 -0.10 7.98 -5.77
CA LEU A 144 0.67 7.23 -6.76
C LEU A 144 0.17 5.79 -6.78
N ILE A 145 -0.13 5.28 -7.98
CA ILE A 145 -0.44 3.87 -8.20
C ILE A 145 0.84 3.20 -8.65
N LEU A 146 1.32 2.24 -7.87
CA LEU A 146 2.57 1.55 -8.12
C LEU A 146 2.30 0.11 -8.51
N PRO A 147 2.98 -0.45 -9.53
CA PRO A 147 2.90 -1.87 -9.81
C PRO A 147 3.28 -2.66 -8.57
N ARG A 148 2.50 -3.70 -8.23
CA ARG A 148 2.72 -4.51 -7.02
C ARG A 148 4.10 -5.20 -7.01
N ASN A 149 4.66 -5.42 -8.20
CA ASN A 149 6.00 -5.97 -8.37
C ASN A 149 7.14 -4.93 -8.30
N ALA A 150 6.85 -3.66 -8.00
CA ALA A 150 7.86 -2.65 -7.74
C ALA A 150 8.66 -3.02 -6.49
N GLY A 151 9.97 -3.15 -6.63
CA GLY A 151 10.91 -3.39 -5.54
C GLY A 151 11.72 -2.14 -5.21
N LYS A 152 12.29 -2.09 -4.00
CA LYS A 152 13.21 -1.03 -3.54
C LYS A 152 12.66 0.38 -3.81
N VAL A 153 11.43 0.62 -3.39
CA VAL A 153 10.72 1.87 -3.61
C VAL A 153 11.32 2.95 -2.69
N GLN A 154 11.81 4.04 -3.27
CA GLN A 154 12.07 5.29 -2.59
C GLN A 154 10.91 6.23 -2.87
N PHE A 155 10.15 6.57 -1.83
CA PHE A 155 9.04 7.51 -1.90
C PHE A 155 9.46 8.85 -1.31
N LYS A 156 9.14 9.94 -2.01
CA LYS A 156 9.41 11.30 -1.57
C LYS A 156 8.15 12.15 -1.60
N ILE A 157 8.03 13.01 -0.61
CA ILE A 157 7.05 14.09 -0.58
C ILE A 157 7.83 15.40 -0.67
N TYR A 158 7.41 16.25 -1.60
CA TYR A 158 7.94 17.59 -1.76
C TYR A 158 6.90 18.63 -1.36
N MET A 159 7.34 19.76 -0.83
CA MET A 159 6.51 20.92 -0.53
C MET A 159 7.04 22.16 -1.27
N GLU A 160 6.13 22.96 -1.82
CA GLU A 160 6.50 24.19 -2.52
C GLU A 160 7.02 25.24 -1.54
N ASP A 161 8.15 25.87 -1.86
CA ASP A 161 8.60 27.09 -1.19
C ASP A 161 7.81 28.29 -1.74
N ILE A 162 6.74 28.63 -1.02
CA ILE A 162 5.87 29.77 -1.37
C ILE A 162 6.55 31.13 -1.25
N HIS A 163 7.77 31.19 -0.71
CA HIS A 163 8.58 32.41 -0.61
C HIS A 163 9.65 32.51 -1.70
N ALA A 164 9.87 31.44 -2.47
CA ALA A 164 10.79 31.45 -3.60
C ALA A 164 10.25 32.35 -4.74
N PRO A 165 11.12 33.09 -5.44
CA PRO A 165 10.73 33.96 -6.55
C PRO A 165 10.24 33.17 -7.78
N GLU A 166 10.61 31.89 -7.86
CA GLU A 166 10.16 30.94 -8.87
C GLU A 166 9.58 29.71 -8.16
N GLN A 167 8.77 28.91 -8.85
CA GLN A 167 8.20 27.70 -8.28
C GLN A 167 9.32 26.70 -7.97
N ASP A 168 9.59 26.51 -6.69
CA ASP A 168 10.59 25.58 -6.19
C ASP A 168 9.98 24.62 -5.15
N PHE A 169 10.54 23.41 -5.07
CA PHE A 169 9.99 22.32 -4.26
C PHE A 169 11.08 21.62 -3.45
N ASP A 170 10.98 21.71 -2.13
CA ASP A 170 11.89 21.03 -1.20
C ASP A 170 11.37 19.65 -0.82
N VAL A 171 12.29 18.68 -0.68
CA VAL A 171 11.97 17.36 -0.15
C VAL A 171 11.74 17.47 1.36
N ILE A 172 10.54 17.11 1.81
CA ILE A 172 10.14 17.18 3.22
C ILE A 172 10.01 15.82 3.89
N HIS A 173 9.89 14.74 3.11
CA HIS A 173 9.82 13.37 3.62
C HIS A 173 10.42 12.39 2.62
N ILE A 174 11.14 11.39 3.13
CA ILE A 174 11.64 10.25 2.36
C ILE A 174 11.32 8.97 3.13
N GLU A 175 10.66 8.02 2.47
CA GLU A 175 10.42 6.68 3.04
C GLU A 175 10.84 5.61 2.04
N TYR A 176 11.42 4.53 2.57
CA TYR A 176 11.85 3.38 1.78
C TYR A 176 10.94 2.19 2.05
N PHE A 177 10.47 1.57 0.98
CA PHE A 177 9.70 0.35 1.05
C PHE A 177 10.40 -0.75 0.26
N TYR A 178 10.45 -1.96 0.82
CA TYR A 178 10.90 -3.12 0.06
C TYR A 178 9.94 -3.41 -1.11
N HIS A 179 8.64 -3.16 -0.93
CA HIS A 179 7.63 -3.23 -1.98
C HIS A 179 6.48 -2.26 -1.67
N PRO A 180 5.66 -1.84 -2.65
CA PRO A 180 4.57 -0.91 -2.39
C PRO A 180 3.48 -1.57 -1.55
N PHE A 181 2.87 -0.78 -0.69
CA PHE A 181 1.70 -1.14 0.10
C PHE A 181 0.72 0.02 0.04
N ASN A 182 -0.56 -0.28 0.23
CA ASN A 182 -1.53 0.76 0.57
C ASN A 182 -1.14 1.43 1.88
N VAL A 183 -0.52 2.61 1.77
CA VAL A 183 -0.11 3.46 2.88
C VAL A 183 -0.65 4.87 2.65
N CYS A 184 -0.93 5.55 3.75
CA CYS A 184 -1.51 6.87 3.75
C CYS A 184 -0.67 7.81 4.60
N PHE A 185 -0.48 9.03 4.09
CA PHE A 185 0.19 10.10 4.80
C PHE A 185 -0.69 11.33 4.91
N GLU A 186 -0.47 12.09 5.98
CA GLU A 186 -0.97 13.46 6.09
C GLU A 186 0.20 14.41 6.20
N VAL A 187 0.19 15.44 5.36
CA VAL A 187 1.22 16.49 5.34
C VAL A 187 0.63 17.75 5.94
N ASN A 188 1.32 18.34 6.89
CA ASN A 188 0.93 19.58 7.55
C ASN A 188 2.15 20.51 7.70
N GLY A 189 1.90 21.70 8.24
CA GLY A 189 2.92 22.74 8.39
C GLY A 189 3.21 23.45 7.07
N VAL A 190 4.26 24.26 7.10
CA VAL A 190 4.83 24.99 5.95
C VAL A 190 6.34 24.99 6.09
N LEU A 191 7.07 25.23 5.00
CA LEU A 191 8.52 25.42 5.10
C LEU A 191 8.85 26.62 6.02
N PRO A 192 9.89 26.52 6.86
CA PRO A 192 10.88 25.43 6.95
C PRO A 192 10.52 24.32 7.96
N TYR A 193 9.29 24.29 8.48
CA TYR A 193 8.84 23.34 9.51
C TYR A 193 7.67 22.45 9.04
N PRO A 194 7.83 21.69 7.94
CA PRO A 194 6.84 20.73 7.50
C PRO A 194 6.85 19.49 8.42
N PHE A 195 5.73 18.78 8.48
CA PHE A 195 5.68 17.46 9.10
C PHE A 195 4.78 16.51 8.32
N CYS A 196 5.17 15.24 8.27
CA CYS A 196 4.51 14.18 7.54
C CYS A 196 4.23 13.00 8.48
N ASP A 197 2.95 12.73 8.72
CA ASP A 197 2.53 11.64 9.58
C ASP A 197 2.00 10.49 8.74
N LYS A 198 2.48 9.28 9.01
CA LYS A 198 1.89 8.05 8.46
C LYS A 198 0.63 7.73 9.24
N VAL A 199 -0.51 7.69 8.56
CA VAL A 199 -1.84 7.49 9.17
C VAL A 199 -2.51 6.21 8.68
N PRO A 200 -3.48 5.66 9.44
CA PRO A 200 -4.33 4.61 8.93
C PRO A 200 -5.09 5.06 7.67
N CYS A 201 -5.10 4.22 6.64
CA CYS A 201 -5.85 4.53 5.42
C CYS A 201 -7.37 4.53 5.65
N PRO A 202 -8.12 5.43 5.00
CA PRO A 202 -9.58 5.46 5.10
C PRO A 202 -10.18 4.11 4.70
N GLN A 203 -11.05 3.56 5.55
CA GLN A 203 -11.82 2.36 5.23
C GLN A 203 -13.12 2.75 4.49
N CYS A 204 -13.04 3.14 3.22
CA CYS A 204 -14.26 3.20 2.38
C CYS A 204 -14.26 2.02 1.38
N ASN A 205 -15.44 1.38 1.23
CA ASN A 205 -15.77 0.13 0.53
C ASN A 205 -14.84 -0.38 -0.60
N VAL A 206 -14.38 -1.63 -0.43
CA VAL A 206 -14.11 -2.78 -1.36
C VAL A 206 -13.61 -2.53 -2.80
N SER A 207 -13.28 -1.30 -3.19
CA SER A 207 -12.68 -0.99 -4.49
C SER A 207 -11.19 -0.69 -4.31
N ASN A 208 -10.38 -1.29 -5.17
CA ASN A 208 -8.91 -1.32 -5.09
C ASN A 208 -8.23 0.01 -5.44
N ASN A 209 -8.96 1.12 -5.36
CA ASN A 209 -8.52 2.43 -5.80
C ASN A 209 -8.08 3.28 -4.59
N PRO A 210 -7.14 4.22 -4.79
CA PRO A 210 -6.83 5.21 -3.76
C PRO A 210 -8.10 6.01 -3.38
N PRO A 211 -8.19 6.51 -2.14
CA PRO A 211 -9.32 7.32 -1.70
C PRO A 211 -9.48 8.53 -2.64
N SER A 212 -10.59 8.61 -3.37
CA SER A 212 -10.83 9.72 -4.29
C SER A 212 -11.15 11.00 -3.52
N SER A 213 -10.11 11.75 -3.16
CA SER A 213 -10.13 13.17 -2.73
C SER A 213 -10.90 13.50 -1.42
N PRO A 214 -10.57 14.62 -0.74
CA PRO A 214 -11.17 14.98 0.54
C PRO A 214 -12.56 15.58 0.32
N GLY A 215 -13.54 14.98 0.99
CA GLY A 215 -14.96 15.34 0.87
C GLY A 215 -15.88 14.13 0.73
N GLN A 216 -15.36 12.95 0.36
CA GLN A 216 -16.07 11.70 0.61
C GLN A 216 -15.94 11.35 2.10
N SER A 217 -16.77 12.02 2.91
CA SER A 217 -17.44 11.32 4.00
C SER A 217 -17.86 9.96 3.43
N CYS A 218 -17.50 8.85 4.08
CA CYS A 218 -18.06 7.56 3.70
C CYS A 218 -19.59 7.70 3.88
N CYS A 219 -20.30 8.09 2.82
CA CYS A 219 -21.74 8.31 2.85
C CYS A 219 -22.41 6.96 2.91
N HIS A 220 -22.60 6.49 4.15
CA HIS A 220 -23.39 5.30 4.45
C HIS A 220 -24.90 5.60 4.52
N CYS A 221 -25.37 6.73 3.97
CA CYS A 221 -26.79 7.09 3.92
C CYS A 221 -27.18 7.61 2.53
N CYS A 222 -28.16 6.95 1.92
CA CYS A 222 -28.82 7.27 0.64
C CYS A 222 -29.63 8.58 0.65
N CYS A 223 -29.08 9.72 1.09
CA CYS A 223 -29.85 10.99 1.17
C CYS A 223 -29.14 12.26 0.67
N CYS A 224 -28.04 12.19 -0.08
CA CYS A 224 -27.38 13.42 -0.60
C CYS A 224 -27.22 13.47 -2.13
N CYS A 225 -27.94 12.64 -2.88
CA CYS A 225 -27.98 12.71 -4.35
C CYS A 225 -29.23 13.45 -4.86
N HIS A 226 -29.49 14.65 -4.34
CA HIS A 226 -30.28 15.66 -5.05
C HIS A 226 -29.97 17.01 -4.42
N MET A 227 -29.15 17.82 -5.11
CA MET A 227 -29.23 19.28 -5.18
C MET A 227 -28.01 19.80 -5.96
N TYR A 228 -27.97 19.52 -7.26
CA TYR A 228 -27.32 20.40 -8.23
C TYR A 228 -28.17 20.41 -9.50
N SER A 229 -29.23 21.20 -9.48
CA SER A 229 -29.85 21.76 -10.68
C SER A 229 -30.31 23.17 -10.35
N LYS A 230 -30.09 24.08 -11.30
CA LYS A 230 -30.17 25.54 -11.20
C LYS A 230 -31.55 26.08 -10.77
N ASN A 231 -31.50 27.26 -10.14
CA ASN A 231 -32.55 28.29 -10.00
C ASN A 231 -33.82 27.94 -9.19
N GLN A 232 -33.90 28.46 -7.95
CA GLN A 232 -35.01 29.26 -7.37
C GLN A 232 -34.93 29.26 -5.82
N LEU A 233 -35.08 30.43 -5.19
CA LEU A 233 -35.26 30.66 -3.75
C LEU A 233 -36.77 30.56 -3.37
N PRO A 234 -37.14 30.58 -2.08
CA PRO A 234 -37.05 29.51 -1.07
C PRO A 234 -38.46 29.09 -0.59
N LEU A 235 -38.64 28.01 0.19
CA LEU A 235 -39.77 27.88 1.15
C LEU A 235 -39.66 26.61 2.03
N TYR A 236 -39.70 26.87 3.34
CA TYR A 236 -40.40 26.13 4.41
C TYR A 236 -40.10 24.66 4.75
N ASN A 237 -39.67 24.47 6.01
CA ASN A 237 -39.93 23.40 6.98
C ASN A 237 -40.33 22.00 6.47
N GLN A 238 -39.55 20.99 6.87
CA GLN A 238 -40.05 19.96 7.78
C GLN A 238 -38.92 19.09 8.35
N SER A 239 -38.91 19.04 9.68
CA SER A 239 -38.23 18.06 10.52
C SER A 239 -38.71 16.65 10.23
N LEU A 240 -37.81 15.68 10.04
CA LEU A 240 -38.14 14.26 10.22
C LEU A 240 -36.94 13.54 10.84
N TYR A 241 -37.18 13.03 12.05
CA TYR A 241 -36.35 12.13 12.84
C TYR A 241 -36.07 10.82 12.09
N CYS A 242 -34.87 10.24 12.27
CA CYS A 242 -34.65 8.82 12.10
C CYS A 242 -34.18 8.20 13.43
N LYS A 243 -35.02 7.31 13.97
CA LYS A 243 -34.65 6.33 15.00
C LYS A 243 -34.07 5.09 14.31
N ASN A 244 -32.99 4.58 14.90
CA ASN A 244 -32.36 3.26 14.84
C ASN A 244 -32.48 2.43 13.55
#